data_AF-A0A9D5WJI1-F1
#
_entry.id   AF-A0A9D5WJI1-F1
#
_cell.length_a   1.000
_cell.length_b   1.000
_cell.length_c   1.000
_cell.angle_alpha   90.00
_cell.angle_beta   90.00
_cell.angle_gamma   90.00
#
_symmetry.space_group_name_H-M   'P 1'
#
loop_
_entity.id
_entity.type
_entity.pdbx_description
1 polymer ?
#
loop_
_entity_poly.entity_id
_entity_poly.type
_entity_poly.pdbx_seq_one_letter_code
_entity_poly.pdbx_strand_id
1 'polypeptide(L)'
;MFQLDDKFLEEVGLGSLPDDQKKLFLDHFREQLELRVGLQLSEGLSDMQLAEFESFMDRDMVRVTSWLDANAPDFENDQIYVQLKANAPANVPQNAILAEYASLKWLGQHRPNYREVVMQTVKALKGEVIANRDMILLGDAGA
;
A
#
# COMPACT_ATOMS: atom_id res chain seq x y z
N MET A 1 -5.02 10.96 -0.53
CA MET A 1 -4.54 9.57 -0.34
C MET A 1 -5.76 8.74 0.04
N PHE A 2 -5.92 7.54 -0.50
CA PHE A 2 -7.05 6.69 -0.14
C PHE A 2 -6.91 6.27 1.33
N GLN A 3 -7.95 6.51 2.13
CA GLN A 3 -7.98 6.20 3.55
C GLN A 3 -8.96 5.05 3.79
N LEU A 4 -8.52 4.05 4.54
CA LEU A 4 -9.30 2.89 4.92
C LEU A 4 -9.76 3.07 6.36
N ASP A 5 -10.88 3.77 6.50
CA ASP A 5 -11.46 4.23 7.76
C ASP A 5 -13.00 4.08 7.75
N ASP A 6 -13.66 4.62 8.78
CA ASP A 6 -15.12 4.56 8.91
C ASP A 6 -15.85 5.21 7.74
N LYS A 7 -15.28 6.27 7.14
CA LYS A 7 -15.87 6.92 5.98
C LYS A 7 -15.87 5.97 4.78
N PHE A 8 -14.80 5.22 4.57
CA PHE A 8 -14.79 4.18 3.54
C PHE A 8 -15.89 3.13 3.78
N LEU A 9 -16.07 2.69 5.03
CA LEU A 9 -17.11 1.73 5.41
C LEU A 9 -18.53 2.27 5.14
N GLU A 10 -18.79 3.53 5.46
CA GLU A 10 -20.05 4.20 5.11
C GLU A 10 -20.28 4.21 3.59
N GLU A 11 -19.25 4.56 2.81
CA GLU A 11 -19.34 4.63 1.35
C GLU A 11 -19.66 3.28 0.68
N VAL A 12 -19.25 2.17 1.30
CA VAL A 12 -19.55 0.81 0.80
C VAL A 12 -20.79 0.19 1.46
N GLY A 13 -21.45 0.93 2.36
CA GLY A 13 -22.66 0.49 3.05
C GLY A 13 -22.43 -0.49 4.20
N LEU A 14 -21.22 -0.52 4.76
CA LEU A 14 -20.82 -1.33 5.91
C LEU A 14 -20.64 -0.51 7.20
N GLY A 15 -21.04 0.77 7.20
CA GLY A 15 -20.89 1.66 8.36
C GLY A 15 -21.67 1.23 9.61
N SER A 16 -22.67 0.37 9.46
CA SER A 16 -23.48 -0.18 10.57
C SER A 16 -22.87 -1.41 11.26
N LEU A 17 -21.74 -1.92 10.77
CA LEU A 17 -21.07 -3.06 11.38
C LEU A 17 -20.60 -2.72 12.82
N PRO A 18 -20.54 -3.70 13.73
CA PRO A 18 -19.85 -3.57 15.01
C PRO A 18 -18.36 -3.19 14.85
N ASP A 19 -17.79 -2.45 15.81
CA ASP A 19 -16.43 -1.90 15.69
C ASP A 19 -15.32 -2.96 15.51
N ASP A 20 -15.47 -4.12 16.15
CA ASP A 20 -14.57 -5.26 15.97
C ASP A 20 -14.62 -5.82 14.55
N GLN A 21 -15.83 -5.90 13.98
CA GLN A 21 -16.02 -6.34 12.59
C GLN A 21 -15.56 -5.31 11.57
N LYS A 22 -15.80 -4.02 11.82
CA LYS A 22 -15.24 -2.93 11.02
C LYS A 22 -13.73 -3.05 10.94
N LYS A 23 -13.07 -3.26 12.08
CA LYS A 23 -11.61 -3.44 12.13
C LYS A 23 -11.16 -4.66 11.33
N LEU A 24 -11.78 -5.82 11.58
CA LEU A 24 -11.46 -7.06 10.85
C LEU A 24 -11.65 -6.90 9.33
N PHE A 25 -12.72 -6.23 8.92
CA PHE A 25 -13.00 -5.96 7.52
C PHE A 25 -11.96 -5.03 6.90
N LEU A 26 -11.61 -3.92 7.57
CA LEU A 26 -10.59 -2.99 7.09
C LEU A 26 -9.22 -3.64 7.01
N ASP A 27 -8.87 -4.50 7.98
CA ASP A 27 -7.64 -5.28 7.97
C ASP A 27 -7.61 -6.24 6.77
N HIS A 28 -8.69 -7.02 6.58
CA HIS A 28 -8.80 -7.93 5.42
C HIS A 28 -8.80 -7.18 4.08
N PHE A 29 -9.46 -6.03 3.99
CA PHE A 29 -9.46 -5.22 2.77
C PHE A 29 -8.05 -4.70 2.45
N ARG A 30 -7.26 -4.28 3.46
CA ARG A 30 -5.86 -3.90 3.27
C ARG A 30 -5.04 -5.05 2.72
N GLU A 31 -5.15 -6.23 3.30
CA GLU A 31 -4.45 -7.43 2.82
C GLU A 31 -4.78 -7.74 1.36
N GLN A 32 -6.07 -7.69 0.99
CA GLN A 32 -6.50 -7.93 -0.39
C GLN A 32 -5.99 -6.85 -1.37
N LEU A 33 -5.99 -5.59 -0.93
CA LEU A 33 -5.44 -4.49 -1.72
C LEU A 33 -3.95 -4.68 -1.96
N GLU A 34 -3.18 -4.94 -0.90
CA GLU A 34 -1.73 -5.17 -0.97
C GLU A 34 -1.39 -6.35 -1.88
N LEU A 35 -2.10 -7.48 -1.73
CA LEU A 35 -1.90 -8.67 -2.56
C LEU A 35 -2.13 -8.37 -4.04
N ARG A 36 -3.28 -7.77 -4.39
CA ARG A 36 -3.65 -7.52 -5.79
C ARG A 36 -2.78 -6.46 -6.44
N VAL A 37 -2.47 -5.38 -5.71
CA VAL A 37 -1.52 -4.36 -6.18
C VAL A 37 -0.15 -4.99 -6.38
N GLY A 38 0.34 -5.80 -5.43
CA GLY A 38 1.61 -6.51 -5.55
C GLY A 38 1.70 -7.38 -6.80
N LEU A 39 0.68 -8.18 -7.07
CA LEU A 39 0.60 -9.04 -8.26
C LEU A 39 0.60 -8.24 -9.57
N GLN A 40 -0.15 -7.13 -9.63
CA GLN A 40 -0.17 -6.29 -10.84
C GLN A 40 1.14 -5.51 -11.04
N LEU A 41 1.75 -5.04 -9.94
CA LEU A 41 3.04 -4.34 -9.99
C LEU A 41 4.20 -5.30 -10.26
N SER A 42 4.06 -6.60 -10.01
CA SER A 42 5.06 -7.61 -10.34
C SER A 42 4.96 -8.13 -11.78
N GLU A 43 3.79 -8.02 -12.42
CA GLU A 43 3.53 -8.56 -13.77
C GLU A 43 4.44 -7.96 -14.86
N GLY A 44 5.40 -8.74 -15.35
CA GLY A 44 6.35 -8.31 -16.37
C GLY A 44 7.63 -7.65 -15.83
N LEU A 45 7.84 -7.67 -14.50
CA LEU A 45 9.17 -7.45 -13.93
C LEU A 45 10.02 -8.70 -14.12
N SER A 46 11.32 -8.51 -14.32
CA SER A 46 12.29 -9.61 -14.24
C SER A 46 12.54 -10.05 -12.79
N ASP A 47 13.04 -11.27 -12.58
CA ASP A 47 13.39 -11.78 -11.25
C ASP A 47 14.36 -10.84 -10.49
N MET A 48 15.27 -10.19 -11.22
CA MET A 48 16.21 -9.23 -10.64
C MET A 48 15.49 -7.96 -10.15
N GLN A 49 14.52 -7.47 -10.92
CA GLN A 49 13.71 -6.31 -10.54
C GLN A 49 12.78 -6.64 -9.36
N LEU A 50 12.25 -7.86 -9.32
CA LEU A 50 11.46 -8.35 -8.19
C LEU A 50 12.31 -8.42 -6.92
N ALA A 51 13.49 -9.05 -6.98
CA ALA A 51 14.39 -9.14 -5.84
C ALA A 51 14.89 -7.76 -5.35
N GLU A 52 15.09 -6.81 -6.26
CA GLU A 52 15.41 -5.42 -5.89
C GLU A 52 14.24 -4.76 -5.17
N PHE A 53 13.01 -4.90 -5.68
CA PHE A 53 11.83 -4.35 -5.04
C PHE A 53 11.53 -4.99 -3.67
N GLU A 54 11.64 -6.32 -3.57
CA GLU A 54 11.49 -7.07 -2.31
C GLU A 54 12.48 -6.59 -1.24
N SER A 55 13.71 -6.22 -1.62
CA SER A 55 14.68 -5.70 -0.66
C SER A 55 14.25 -4.40 0.03
N PHE A 56 13.44 -3.56 -0.64
CA PHE A 56 12.85 -2.39 -0.02
C PHE A 56 11.73 -2.78 0.95
N MET A 57 10.91 -3.78 0.60
CA MET A 57 9.83 -4.26 1.46
C MET A 57 10.37 -4.92 2.74
N ASP A 58 11.43 -5.71 2.62
CA ASP A 58 12.13 -6.35 3.75
C ASP A 58 12.99 -5.37 4.55
N ARG A 59 13.16 -4.14 4.05
CA ARG A 59 14.05 -3.12 4.63
C ARG A 59 15.48 -3.63 4.79
N ASP A 60 15.97 -4.38 3.81
CA ASP A 60 17.38 -4.77 3.72
C ASP A 60 18.21 -3.51 3.49
N MET A 61 18.68 -2.92 4.60
CA MET A 61 19.32 -1.61 4.54
C MET A 61 20.60 -1.60 3.73
N VAL A 62 21.29 -2.75 3.59
CA VAL A 62 22.48 -2.84 2.74
C VAL A 62 22.09 -2.62 1.28
N ARG A 63 21.01 -3.27 0.83
CA ARG A 63 20.50 -3.11 -0.53
C ARG A 63 19.85 -1.75 -0.74
N VAL A 64 19.05 -1.28 0.22
CA VAL A 64 18.40 0.04 0.18
C VAL A 64 19.43 1.15 0.03
N THR A 65 20.46 1.21 0.89
CA THR A 65 21.47 2.28 0.80
C THR A 65 22.29 2.17 -0.48
N SER A 66 22.69 0.96 -0.87
CA SER A 66 23.44 0.76 -2.12
C SER A 66 22.64 1.23 -3.35
N TRP A 67 21.33 0.98 -3.36
CA TRP A 67 20.46 1.44 -4.43
C TRP A 67 20.31 2.96 -4.43
N LEU A 68 20.13 3.57 -3.25
CA LEU A 68 20.03 5.04 -3.11
C LEU A 68 21.32 5.73 -3.54
N ASP A 69 22.48 5.22 -3.15
CA ASP A 69 23.78 5.78 -3.58
C ASP A 69 23.93 5.77 -5.10
N ALA A 70 23.42 4.74 -5.77
CA ALA A 70 23.49 4.60 -7.22
C ALA A 70 22.42 5.40 -7.98
N ASN A 71 21.20 5.53 -7.45
CA ASN A 71 20.04 6.03 -8.19
C ASN A 71 19.50 7.37 -7.67
N ALA A 72 19.79 7.72 -6.43
CA ALA A 72 19.32 8.94 -5.77
C ALA A 72 20.36 9.46 -4.74
N PRO A 73 21.61 9.74 -5.15
CA PRO A 73 22.68 10.12 -4.22
C PRO A 73 22.41 11.43 -3.44
N ASP A 74 21.51 12.27 -3.95
CA ASP A 74 21.07 13.52 -3.31
C ASP A 74 19.65 13.41 -2.71
N PHE A 75 19.22 12.21 -2.33
CA PHE A 75 17.86 11.98 -1.83
C PHE A 75 17.53 12.81 -0.59
N GLU A 76 18.53 13.21 0.21
CA GLU A 76 18.32 14.02 1.41
C GLU A 76 17.71 15.40 1.09
N ASN A 77 17.99 15.95 -0.09
CA ASN A 77 17.43 17.22 -0.56
C ASN A 77 16.17 17.03 -1.43
N ASP A 78 15.79 15.79 -1.73
CA ASP A 78 14.59 15.49 -2.50
C ASP A 78 13.33 15.83 -1.71
N GLN A 79 12.46 16.65 -2.30
CA GLN A 79 11.20 17.06 -1.68
C GLN A 79 10.32 15.87 -1.25
N ILE A 80 10.34 14.76 -1.98
CA ILE A 80 9.56 13.57 -1.63
C ILE A 80 10.09 12.97 -0.32
N TYR A 81 11.40 12.83 -0.18
CA TYR A 81 12.00 12.29 1.05
C TYR A 81 11.79 13.23 2.23
N VAL A 82 12.00 14.54 2.03
CA VAL A 82 11.78 15.56 3.05
C VAL A 82 10.33 15.52 3.56
N GLN A 83 9.36 15.40 2.65
CA GLN A 83 7.94 15.31 3.01
C GLN A 83 7.59 13.99 3.70
N LEU A 84 8.12 12.86 3.23
CA LEU A 84 7.93 11.55 3.89
C LEU A 84 8.43 11.60 5.33
N LYS A 85 9.65 12.11 5.53
CA LYS A 85 10.25 12.24 6.86
C LYS A 85 9.47 13.20 7.77
N ALA A 86 8.96 14.31 7.23
CA ALA A 86 8.19 15.29 7.99
C ALA A 86 6.78 14.79 8.40
N ASN A 87 6.15 13.96 7.56
CA ASN A 87 4.81 13.43 7.81
C ASN A 87 4.82 12.08 8.54
N ALA A 88 5.98 11.43 8.66
CA ALA A 88 6.12 10.16 9.35
C ALA A 88 5.79 10.30 10.85
N PRO A 89 4.92 9.43 11.42
CA PRO A 89 4.69 9.37 12.86
C PRO A 89 5.99 9.12 13.64
N ALA A 90 6.09 9.64 14.86
CA ALA A 90 7.31 9.56 15.69
C ALA A 90 7.77 8.12 16.01
N ASN A 91 6.87 7.14 15.91
CA ASN A 91 7.16 5.72 16.13
C ASN A 91 7.65 4.99 14.87
N VAL A 92 7.67 5.64 13.70
CA VAL A 92 8.18 5.04 12.47
C VAL A 92 9.71 5.15 12.47
N PRO A 93 10.45 4.03 12.39
CA PRO A 93 11.90 4.07 12.39
C PRO A 93 12.44 4.62 11.07
N GLN A 94 13.59 5.29 11.13
CA GLN A 94 14.21 5.95 9.98
C GLN A 94 14.47 5.00 8.80
N ASN A 95 14.81 3.73 9.08
CA ASN A 95 15.02 2.72 8.04
C ASN A 95 13.76 2.42 7.23
N ALA A 96 12.57 2.48 7.84
CA ALA A 96 11.30 2.32 7.15
C ALA A 96 11.05 3.48 6.19
N ILE A 97 11.35 4.72 6.61
CA ILE A 97 11.20 5.92 5.79
C ILE A 97 12.15 5.87 4.57
N LEU A 98 13.41 5.44 4.78
CA LEU A 98 14.38 5.28 3.70
C LEU A 98 13.94 4.21 2.68
N ALA A 99 13.50 3.06 3.17
CA ALA A 99 13.02 1.98 2.32
C ALA A 99 11.75 2.36 1.54
N GLU A 100 10.83 3.11 2.17
CA GLU A 100 9.63 3.65 1.51
C GLU A 100 9.98 4.68 0.44
N TYR A 101 10.93 5.58 0.71
CA TYR A 101 11.40 6.52 -0.32
C TYR A 101 12.05 5.78 -1.50
N ALA A 102 12.91 4.80 -1.23
CA ALA A 102 13.56 4.00 -2.26
C ALA A 102 12.52 3.26 -3.12
N SER A 103 11.52 2.61 -2.49
CA SER A 103 10.47 1.90 -3.20
C SER A 103 9.63 2.84 -4.08
N LEU A 104 9.29 4.04 -3.60
CA LEU A 104 8.55 5.04 -4.38
C LEU A 104 9.35 5.55 -5.58
N LYS A 105 10.66 5.79 -5.42
CA LYS A 105 11.53 6.16 -6.54
C LYS A 105 11.69 5.03 -7.54
N TRP A 106 11.88 3.82 -7.05
CA TRP A 106 11.97 2.62 -7.87
C TRP A 106 10.70 2.42 -8.72
N LEU A 107 9.52 2.50 -8.09
CA LEU A 107 8.23 2.42 -8.79
C LEU A 107 8.09 3.54 -9.82
N GLY A 108 8.55 4.76 -9.52
CA GLY A 108 8.54 5.86 -10.49
C GLY A 108 9.35 5.57 -11.76
N GLN A 109 10.43 4.78 -11.65
CA GLN A 109 11.29 4.42 -12.77
C GLN A 109 10.79 3.19 -13.54
N HIS A 110 10.29 2.18 -12.83
CA HIS A 110 9.94 0.88 -13.42
C HIS A 110 8.44 0.67 -13.63
N ARG A 111 7.59 1.39 -12.90
CA ARG A 111 6.12 1.29 -12.92
C ARG A 111 5.49 2.69 -12.91
N PRO A 112 5.63 3.48 -13.99
CA PRO A 112 5.09 4.84 -14.05
C PRO A 112 3.56 4.88 -13.85
N ASN A 113 2.87 3.79 -14.15
CA ASN A 113 1.43 3.61 -13.93
C ASN A 113 1.06 3.12 -12.51
N TYR A 114 1.99 3.04 -11.54
CA TYR A 114 1.69 2.45 -10.22
C TYR A 114 0.49 3.10 -9.53
N ARG A 115 0.36 4.43 -9.63
CA ARG A 115 -0.77 5.16 -9.02
C ARG A 115 -2.09 4.74 -9.64
N GLU A 116 -2.11 4.55 -10.96
CA GLU A 116 -3.30 4.09 -11.67
C GLU A 116 -3.65 2.66 -11.28
N VAL A 117 -2.66 1.77 -11.20
CA VAL A 117 -2.82 0.39 -10.72
C VAL A 117 -3.47 0.35 -9.34
N VAL A 118 -2.96 1.13 -8.38
CA VAL A 118 -3.55 1.24 -7.03
C VAL A 118 -4.99 1.75 -7.11
N MET A 119 -5.25 2.82 -7.85
CA MET A 119 -6.59 3.40 -7.97
C MET A 119 -7.60 2.43 -8.59
N GLN A 120 -7.21 1.72 -9.66
CA GLN A 120 -8.08 0.75 -10.32
C GLN A 120 -8.35 -0.45 -9.41
N THR A 121 -7.35 -0.93 -8.68
CA THR A 121 -7.53 -2.04 -7.74
C THR A 121 -8.42 -1.67 -6.56
N VAL A 122 -8.23 -0.47 -5.98
CA VAL A 122 -9.16 0.06 -4.96
C VAL A 122 -10.59 0.14 -5.50
N LYS A 123 -10.76 0.66 -6.71
CA LYS A 123 -12.09 0.78 -7.35
C LYS A 123 -12.73 -0.58 -7.58
N ALA A 124 -11.97 -1.56 -8.05
CA ALA A 124 -12.45 -2.92 -8.29
C ALA A 124 -12.87 -3.59 -6.97
N LEU A 125 -11.99 -3.57 -5.96
CA LEU A 125 -12.29 -4.10 -4.63
C LEU A 125 -13.51 -3.42 -4.00
N LYS A 126 -13.62 -2.10 -4.09
CA LYS A 126 -14.80 -1.36 -3.62
C LYS A 126 -16.08 -1.85 -4.30
N GLY A 127 -16.03 -2.09 -5.62
CA GLY A 127 -17.16 -2.64 -6.37
C GLY A 127 -17.55 -4.05 -5.91
N GLU A 128 -16.57 -4.91 -5.66
CA GLU A 128 -16.79 -6.26 -5.12
C GLU A 128 -17.45 -6.23 -3.73
N VAL A 129 -16.99 -5.34 -2.86
CA VAL A 129 -17.59 -5.16 -1.53
C VAL A 129 -19.05 -4.73 -1.65
N ILE A 130 -19.35 -3.73 -2.50
CA ILE A 130 -20.72 -3.24 -2.69
C ILE A 130 -21.61 -4.35 -3.27
N ALA A 131 -21.10 -5.13 -4.24
CA ALA A 131 -21.85 -6.23 -4.85
C ALA A 131 -22.16 -7.37 -3.86
N ASN A 132 -21.28 -7.59 -2.88
CA ASN A 132 -21.43 -8.63 -1.86
C ASN A 132 -21.90 -8.10 -0.50
N ARG A 133 -22.27 -6.82 -0.42
CA ARG A 133 -22.59 -6.13 0.83
C ARG A 133 -23.63 -6.88 1.65
N ASP A 134 -24.72 -7.28 1.02
CA ASP A 134 -25.83 -7.92 1.72
C ASP A 134 -25.41 -9.30 2.27
N MET A 135 -24.51 -10.03 1.60
CA MET A 135 -23.94 -11.28 2.12
C MET A 135 -23.00 -11.03 3.30
N ILE A 136 -22.19 -9.97 3.25
CA ILE A 136 -21.30 -9.57 4.35
C ILE A 136 -22.13 -9.22 5.60
N LEU A 137 -23.24 -8.48 5.42
CA LEU A 137 -24.16 -8.13 6.50
C LEU A 137 -24.99 -9.32 7.00
N LEU A 138 -25.37 -10.26 6.13
CA LEU A 138 -26.14 -11.44 6.51
C LEU A 138 -25.29 -12.53 7.17
N GLY A 139 -24.01 -12.63 6.84
CA GLY A 139 -23.05 -13.50 7.52
C GLY A 139 -22.85 -13.14 9.01
N ASP A 140 -23.24 -11.92 9.41
CA ASP A 140 -23.25 -11.43 10.79
C ASP A 140 -24.56 -11.74 11.54
N ALA A 141 -25.69 -11.86 10.86
CA ALA A 141 -26.98 -12.14 11.51
C ALA A 141 -27.16 -13.61 11.95
N GLY A 142 -26.13 -14.46 11.79
CA GLY A 142 -26.21 -15.92 11.91
C GLY A 142 -25.15 -16.59 12.79
N ALA A 143 -24.39 -15.86 13.60
CA ALA A 143 -23.43 -16.42 14.57
C ALA A 143 -23.86 -16.18 16.02
#